data_AF-A0A8R7P5K5-F1
#
_entry.id   AF-A0A8R7P5K5-F1
#
_cell.length_a   1.000
_cell.length_b   1.000
_cell.length_c   1.000
_cell.angle_alpha   90.00
_cell.angle_beta   90.00
_cell.angle_gamma   90.00
#
_symmetry.space_group_name_H-M   'P 1'
#
loop_
_entity.id
_entity.type
_entity.pdbx_description
1 polymer ?
#
loop_
_entity_poly.entity_id
_entity_poly.type
_entity_poly.pdbx_seq_one_letter_code
_entity_poly.pdbx_strand_id
1 'polypeptide(L)'
;VDGSPNQVIWKFNSKGGFTTKFVYEWLEKDLSGPDYKLIWKAKIPLKIKIFLWQLFQNAIPTRDNLRKRNWPGNPTCSFCHDIETADHLFFGCVF
;
A
#
# COMPACT_ATOMS: atom_id res chain seq x y z
N VAL A 1 41.32 25.58 26.34
CA VAL A 1 40.34 26.22 25.44
C VAL A 1 40.15 25.27 24.29
N ASP A 2 39.09 24.46 24.31
CA ASP A 2 38.66 23.78 23.08
C ASP A 2 37.13 23.76 23.08
N GLY A 3 36.57 24.82 22.52
CA GLY A 3 35.15 25.15 22.50
C GLY A 3 34.53 24.82 21.15
N SER A 4 34.78 23.62 20.62
CA SER A 4 34.08 23.16 19.43
C SER A 4 32.67 22.69 19.84
N PRO A 5 31.59 23.32 19.33
CA PRO A 5 30.24 22.92 19.67
C PRO A 5 29.97 21.52 19.11
N ASN A 6 29.45 20.62 19.95
CA ASN A 6 29.02 19.28 19.54
C ASN A 6 28.05 19.39 18.36
N GLN A 7 28.52 19.10 17.15
CA GLN A 7 27.68 19.03 15.97
C GLN A 7 26.97 17.68 15.93
N VAL A 8 25.64 17.72 15.92
CA VAL A 8 24.82 16.54 15.64
C VAL A 8 24.88 16.30 14.13
N ILE A 9 25.63 15.28 13.71
CA ILE A 9 25.81 14.91 12.32
C ILE A 9 24.92 13.70 12.00
N TRP A 10 24.16 13.78 10.91
CA TRP A 10 23.38 12.64 10.43
C TRP A 10 24.30 11.58 9.82
N LYS A 11 24.43 10.42 10.46
CA LYS A 11 25.37 9.34 10.10
C LYS A 11 25.19 8.76 8.69
N PHE A 12 24.03 8.96 8.08
CA PHE A 12 23.66 8.30 6.81
C PHE A 12 23.87 9.17 5.57
N ASN A 13 24.21 10.45 5.72
CA ASN A 13 24.51 11.36 4.60
C ASN A 13 25.99 11.76 4.65
N SER A 14 26.73 11.55 3.55
CA SER A 14 28.13 11.98 3.42
C SER A 14 28.33 13.49 3.52
N LYS A 15 27.27 14.29 3.37
CA LYS A 15 27.27 15.76 3.55
C LYS A 15 26.78 16.21 4.93
N GLY A 16 26.51 15.30 5.87
CA GLY A 16 26.20 15.60 7.27
C GLY A 16 24.86 16.28 7.57
N GLY A 17 24.17 16.82 6.55
CA GLY A 17 22.88 17.49 6.69
C GLY A 17 21.69 16.52 6.71
N PHE A 18 20.75 16.75 7.61
CA PHE A 18 19.43 16.13 7.59
C PHE A 18 18.60 16.67 6.42
N THR A 19 17.98 15.77 5.63
CA THR A 19 16.92 16.17 4.70
C THR A 19 15.77 15.18 4.76
N THR A 20 14.54 15.69 4.76
CA THR A 20 13.33 14.85 4.74
C THR A 20 13.33 13.88 3.57
N LYS A 21 13.78 14.33 2.39
CA LYS A 21 13.91 13.48 1.18
C LYS A 21 14.78 12.25 1.43
N PHE A 22 15.98 12.43 1.98
CA PHE A 22 16.90 11.33 2.24
C PHE A 22 16.32 10.31 3.24
N VAL A 23 15.60 10.79 4.26
CA VAL A 23 14.95 9.91 5.24
C VAL A 23 13.91 9.02 4.57
N TYR A 24 13.06 9.57 3.71
CA TYR A 24 12.09 8.78 2.95
C TYR A 24 12.78 7.79 2.01
N GLU A 25 13.78 8.22 1.24
CA GLU A 25 14.55 7.33 0.36
C GLU A 25 15.20 6.17 1.12
N TRP A 26 15.68 6.41 2.34
CA TRP A 26 16.24 5.37 3.21
C TRP A 26 15.17 4.45 3.80
N LEU A 27 14.07 5.00 4.32
CA LEU A 27 12.95 4.22 4.87
C LEU A 27 12.28 3.35 3.80
N GLU A 28 12.22 3.82 2.56
CA GLU A 28 11.59 3.13 1.44
C GLU A 28 12.54 2.16 0.72
N LYS A 29 13.85 2.19 1.01
CA LYS A 29 14.87 1.40 0.31
C LYS A 29 14.62 -0.10 0.35
N ASP A 30 14.13 -0.60 1.48
CA ASP A 30 13.86 -2.03 1.71
C ASP A 30 12.37 -2.39 1.59
N LEU A 31 11.51 -1.42 1.22
CA LEU A 31 10.11 -1.71 0.91
C LEU A 31 10.03 -2.42 -0.45
N SER A 32 10.32 -3.72 -0.43
CA SER A 32 9.96 -4.61 -1.53
C SER A 32 8.44 -4.71 -1.60
N GLY A 33 7.86 -4.17 -2.68
CA GLY A 33 6.41 -4.14 -2.87
C GLY A 33 6.03 -3.93 -4.33
N PRO A 34 4.76 -4.18 -4.69
CA PRO A 34 4.28 -3.95 -6.05
C PRO A 34 4.41 -2.48 -6.45
N ASP A 35 4.86 -2.21 -7.68
CA ASP A 35 4.95 -0.84 -8.18
C ASP A 35 3.56 -0.31 -8.60
N TYR A 36 2.97 0.55 -7.79
CA TYR A 36 1.67 1.17 -8.05
C TYR A 36 1.73 2.41 -8.97
N LYS A 37 2.88 2.75 -9.56
CA LYS A 37 3.01 3.92 -10.45
C LYS A 37 2.01 3.91 -11.60
N LEU A 38 1.62 2.73 -12.10
CA LEU A 38 0.62 2.59 -13.16
C LEU A 38 -0.74 3.19 -12.74
N ILE A 39 -1.17 2.93 -11.51
CA ILE A 39 -2.43 3.46 -10.94
C ILE A 39 -2.38 4.99 -10.87
N TRP A 40 -1.26 5.52 -10.37
CA TRP A 40 -1.10 6.96 -10.14
C TRP A 40 -0.89 7.76 -11.44
N LYS A 41 -0.27 7.15 -12.45
CA LYS A 41 -0.09 7.74 -13.79
C LYS A 41 -1.38 7.72 -14.64
N ALA A 42 -2.36 6.87 -14.32
CA ALA A 42 -3.59 6.78 -15.10
C ALA A 42 -4.36 8.12 -15.11
N LYS A 43 -4.93 8.49 -16.26
CA LYS A 43 -5.77 9.71 -16.42
C LYS A 43 -7.22 9.44 -16.02
N ILE A 44 -7.43 9.02 -14.77
CA ILE A 44 -8.74 8.69 -14.20
C ILE A 44 -8.99 9.49 -12.92
N PRO A 45 -10.25 9.69 -12.51
CA PRO A 45 -10.59 10.37 -11.25
C PRO A 45 -9.89 9.75 -10.04
N LEU A 46 -9.50 10.59 -9.09
CA LEU A 46 -8.77 10.18 -7.88
C LEU A 46 -9.50 9.08 -7.09
N LYS A 47 -10.83 9.15 -7.01
CA LYS A 47 -11.65 8.11 -6.35
C LYS A 47 -11.39 6.71 -6.91
N ILE A 48 -11.18 6.60 -8.22
CA ILE A 48 -10.93 5.32 -8.89
C ILE A 48 -9.49 4.87 -8.62
N LYS A 49 -8.52 5.80 -8.60
CA LYS A 49 -7.13 5.47 -8.24
C LYS A 49 -7.03 4.89 -6.83
N ILE A 50 -7.70 5.52 -5.87
CA ILE A 50 -7.74 5.04 -4.47
C ILE A 50 -8.37 3.65 -4.41
N PHE A 51 -9.50 3.46 -5.09
CA PHE A 51 -10.17 2.16 -5.15
C PHE A 51 -9.27 1.07 -5.74
N LEU A 52 -8.60 1.34 -6.87
CA LEU A 52 -7.67 0.38 -7.49
C LEU A 52 -6.49 0.08 -6.56
N TRP A 53 -5.91 1.10 -5.93
CA TRP A 53 -4.82 0.89 -4.97
C TRP A 53 -5.25 0.00 -3.80
N GLN A 54 -6.46 0.19 -3.26
CA GLN A 54 -7.02 -0.70 -2.23
C GLN A 54 -7.29 -2.11 -2.75
N LEU A 55 -7.75 -2.24 -3.99
CA LEU A 55 -7.99 -3.53 -4.65
C LEU A 55 -6.69 -4.34 -4.76
N PHE A 56 -5.61 -3.74 -5.30
CA PHE A 56 -4.32 -4.41 -5.45
C PHE A 56 -3.64 -4.75 -4.12
N GLN A 57 -3.97 -4.02 -3.05
CA GLN A 57 -3.51 -4.30 -1.68
C GLN A 57 -4.37 -5.35 -0.96
N ASN A 58 -5.36 -5.94 -1.63
CA ASN A 58 -6.38 -6.80 -1.05
C ASN A 58 -7.00 -6.20 0.23
N ALA A 59 -7.33 -4.90 0.19
CA ALA A 59 -7.80 -4.11 1.32
C ALA A 59 -9.28 -3.72 1.24
N ILE A 60 -9.96 -4.08 0.14
CA ILE A 60 -11.39 -3.84 -0.05
C ILE A 60 -12.24 -4.81 0.80
N PRO A 61 -13.47 -4.44 1.19
CA PRO A 61 -14.31 -5.23 2.10
C PRO A 61 -15.01 -6.41 1.38
N THR A 62 -14.24 -7.23 0.66
CA THR A 62 -14.69 -8.52 0.15
C THR A 62 -14.90 -9.52 1.28
N ARG A 63 -15.76 -10.53 1.08
CA ARG A 63 -16.09 -11.50 2.14
C ARG A 63 -14.86 -12.24 2.67
N ASP A 64 -13.86 -12.54 1.83
CA ASP A 64 -12.60 -13.12 2.29
C ASP A 64 -11.85 -12.20 3.28
N ASN A 65 -11.81 -10.89 3.01
CA ASN A 65 -11.18 -9.90 3.89
C ASN A 65 -12.01 -9.63 5.15
N LEU A 66 -13.33 -9.62 5.05
CA LEU A 66 -14.21 -9.53 6.20
C LEU A 66 -14.05 -10.73 7.12
N ARG A 67 -13.90 -11.94 6.55
CA ARG A 67 -13.67 -13.17 7.32
C ARG A 67 -12.35 -13.15 8.10
N LYS A 68 -11.27 -12.57 7.53
CA LYS A 68 -10.00 -12.33 8.26
C LYS A 68 -10.20 -11.45 9.51
N ARG A 69 -11.30 -10.71 9.58
CA ARG A 69 -11.70 -9.86 10.71
C ARG A 69 -12.82 -10.46 11.56
N ASN A 70 -12.99 -11.79 11.52
CA ASN A 70 -13.99 -12.54 12.27
C ASN A 70 -15.45 -12.17 11.94
N TRP A 71 -15.75 -11.75 10.70
CA TRP A 71 -17.13 -11.54 10.27
C TRP A 71 -17.87 -12.89 10.13
N PRO A 72 -19.08 -13.05 10.71
CA PRO A 72 -19.79 -14.34 10.80
C PRO A 72 -20.63 -14.69 9.57
N GLY A 73 -20.63 -13.87 8.53
CA GLY A 73 -21.51 -14.06 7.37
C GLY A 73 -21.03 -15.12 6.38
N ASN A 74 -21.85 -15.34 5.34
CA ASN A 74 -21.57 -16.33 4.31
C ASN A 74 -20.36 -15.90 3.44
N PRO A 75 -19.32 -16.73 3.26
CA PRO A 75 -18.15 -16.40 2.45
C PRO A 75 -18.37 -16.47 0.92
N THR A 76 -19.53 -16.92 0.44
CA THR A 76 -19.76 -17.14 -0.99
C THR A 76 -20.16 -15.88 -1.75
N CYS A 77 -19.73 -15.71 -2.98
CA CYS A 77 -20.10 -14.63 -3.88
C CYS A 77 -21.61 -14.60 -4.11
N SER A 78 -22.19 -13.39 -4.14
CA SER A 78 -23.63 -13.20 -4.40
C SER A 78 -24.05 -13.59 -5.82
N PHE A 79 -23.12 -13.63 -6.77
CA PHE A 79 -23.42 -13.83 -8.19
C PHE A 79 -23.36 -15.30 -8.59
N CYS A 80 -22.24 -15.98 -8.31
CA CYS A 80 -22.01 -17.36 -8.74
C CYS A 80 -21.96 -18.39 -7.60
N HIS A 81 -22.08 -17.95 -6.34
CA HIS A 81 -22.03 -18.80 -5.14
C HIS A 81 -20.68 -19.51 -4.86
N ASP A 82 -19.61 -19.22 -5.60
CA ASP A 82 -18.22 -19.63 -5.26
C ASP A 82 -17.64 -18.77 -4.12
N ILE A 83 -16.43 -19.05 -3.62
CA ILE A 83 -15.81 -18.22 -2.58
C ILE A 83 -15.50 -16.81 -3.12
N GLU A 84 -16.01 -15.77 -2.46
CA GLU A 84 -15.76 -14.39 -2.87
C GLU A 84 -14.37 -13.92 -2.43
N THR A 85 -13.55 -13.55 -3.40
CA THR A 85 -12.28 -12.84 -3.22
C THR A 85 -12.29 -11.58 -4.08
N ALA A 86 -11.32 -10.67 -3.87
CA ALA A 86 -11.13 -9.51 -4.74
C ALA A 86 -10.96 -9.92 -6.21
N ASP A 87 -10.08 -10.88 -6.51
CA ASP A 87 -9.86 -11.31 -7.89
C ASP A 87 -11.08 -11.99 -8.50
N HIS A 88 -11.76 -12.82 -7.73
CA HIS A 88 -13.00 -13.45 -8.16
C HIS A 88 -14.06 -12.40 -8.49
N LEU A 89 -14.34 -11.47 -7.57
CA LEU A 89 -15.42 -10.49 -7.71
C LEU A 89 -15.21 -9.54 -8.90
N PHE A 90 -13.97 -9.16 -9.20
CA PHE A 90 -13.67 -8.17 -10.24
C PHE A 90 -13.21 -8.74 -11.58
N PHE A 91 -12.60 -9.93 -11.60
CA PHE A 91 -11.95 -10.47 -12.81
C PHE A 91 -12.36 -11.89 -13.16
N GLY A 92 -12.87 -12.68 -12.21
CA GLY A 92 -13.13 -14.12 -12.39
C GLY A 92 -14.59 -14.54 -12.32
N CYS A 93 -15.51 -13.66 -11.93
CA CYS A 93 -16.90 -14.03 -11.72
C CYS A 93 -17.62 -14.24 -13.05
N VAL A 94 -18.17 -15.44 -13.25
CA VAL A 94 -19.13 -15.76 -14.30
C VAL A 94 -20.53 -15.43 -13.77
N PHE A 95 -21.08 -14.30 -14.22
CA PHE A 95 -22.41 -13.81 -13.84
C PHE A 95 -23.54 -14.70 -14.37
#